data_AF-A0A1Y1I559-F1
#
_entry.id   AF-A0A1Y1I559-F1
#
_cell.length_a   1.000
_cell.length_b   1.000
_cell.length_c   1.000
_cell.angle_alpha   90.00
_cell.angle_beta   90.00
_cell.angle_gamma   90.00
#
_symmetry.space_group_name_H-M   'P 1'
#
loop_
_entity.id
_entity.type
_entity.pdbx_description
1 polymer ?
#
loop_
_entity_poly.entity_id
_entity_poly.type
_entity_poly.pdbx_seq_one_letter_code
_entity_poly.pdbx_strand_id
1 'polypeptide(L)'
;MRGRGLQEMFKRWKILRGDRVRIMTGKDKGQQGTVIRVFREKNRVLVEGQNLVVKHMKPQEGRPGQKVLIEMPVHVSNVRLLHPVTGEPCAVTWKATREPIPGAVDAERNQKFRTVRERIVASGDRTGEDILVPRPAGLADRKKPKPTTAGLKDTPREAVRERTFDPSSGIGGLPPLEELLDKLNIRPHLREGTAQYLVREEQRRGQERERRRVSR
;
A
#
# COMPACT_ATOMS: atom_id res chain seq x y z
N MET A 1 28.09 1.85 -28.57
CA MET A 1 27.25 0.86 -27.84
C MET A 1 25.99 1.57 -27.36
N ARG A 2 24.81 1.24 -27.90
CA ARG A 2 23.54 1.86 -27.44
C ARG A 2 23.21 1.32 -26.05
N GLY A 3 23.29 2.18 -25.04
CA GLY A 3 22.94 1.86 -23.66
C GLY A 3 21.55 1.24 -23.59
N ARG A 4 21.40 0.20 -22.79
CA ARG A 4 20.13 -0.49 -22.54
C ARG A 4 19.15 0.52 -21.92
N GLY A 5 18.39 1.19 -22.77
CA GLY A 5 17.36 2.14 -22.36
C GLY A 5 16.35 1.44 -21.47
N LEU A 6 15.97 2.13 -20.39
CA LEU A 6 14.79 1.82 -19.61
C LEU A 6 13.62 1.64 -20.59
N GLN A 7 13.14 0.42 -20.75
CA GLN A 7 11.98 0.17 -21.59
C GLN A 7 10.80 0.95 -21.01
N GLU A 8 10.02 1.60 -21.86
CA GLU A 8 8.83 2.32 -21.43
C GLU A 8 7.91 1.35 -20.67
N MET A 9 7.70 1.62 -19.39
CA MET A 9 6.91 0.76 -18.54
C MET A 9 5.43 0.91 -18.90
N PHE A 10 4.71 -0.20 -19.03
CA PHE A 10 3.26 -0.11 -19.24
C PHE A 10 2.58 0.59 -18.05
N LYS A 11 2.06 1.80 -18.29
CA LYS A 11 1.31 2.59 -17.29
C LYS A 11 0.14 1.81 -16.70
N ARG A 12 -0.51 0.95 -17.49
CA ARG A 12 -1.61 0.07 -17.07
C ARG A 12 -1.28 -1.38 -17.36
N TRP A 13 -0.93 -2.10 -16.31
CA TRP A 13 -0.61 -3.51 -16.38
C TRP A 13 -1.87 -4.38 -16.31
N LYS A 14 -1.98 -5.41 -17.16
CA LYS A 14 -3.21 -6.22 -17.31
C LYS A 14 -3.11 -7.62 -16.71
N ILE A 15 -1.91 -8.18 -16.63
CA ILE A 15 -1.64 -9.57 -16.20
C ILE A 15 -1.15 -9.60 -14.75
N LEU A 16 -1.81 -10.34 -13.86
CA LEU A 16 -1.48 -10.40 -12.45
C LEU A 16 -0.80 -11.73 -12.11
N ARG A 17 -0.17 -11.79 -10.93
CA ARG A 17 0.35 -13.07 -10.41
C ARG A 17 -0.81 -14.01 -10.15
N GLY A 18 -0.68 -15.26 -10.58
CA GLY A 18 -1.70 -16.31 -10.42
C GLY A 18 -2.72 -16.36 -11.56
N ASP A 19 -2.62 -15.49 -12.57
CA ASP A 19 -3.45 -15.62 -13.76
C ASP A 19 -2.99 -16.81 -14.62
N ARG A 20 -3.96 -17.44 -15.30
CA ARG A 20 -3.70 -18.42 -16.36
C ARG A 20 -3.54 -17.72 -17.70
N VAL A 21 -2.47 -18.06 -18.40
CA VAL A 21 -2.09 -17.42 -19.66
C VAL A 21 -1.70 -18.44 -20.72
N ARG A 22 -1.83 -18.02 -21.98
CA ARG A 22 -1.34 -18.77 -23.15
C ARG A 22 -0.24 -17.98 -23.86
N ILE A 23 0.79 -18.70 -24.29
CA ILE A 23 1.89 -18.12 -25.09
C ILE A 23 1.45 -18.06 -26.55
N MET A 24 1.50 -16.86 -27.14
CA MET A 24 1.11 -16.62 -28.53
C MET A 24 2.28 -16.77 -29.50
N THR A 25 3.49 -16.44 -29.05
CA THR A 25 4.70 -16.42 -29.88
C THR A 25 5.91 -16.89 -29.08
N GLY A 26 6.87 -17.52 -29.77
CA GLY A 26 8.10 -18.06 -29.18
C GLY A 26 8.18 -19.59 -29.29
N LYS A 27 9.17 -20.16 -28.58
CA LYS A 27 9.47 -21.61 -28.58
C LYS A 27 8.26 -22.44 -28.13
N ASP A 28 7.57 -21.97 -27.10
CA ASP A 28 6.46 -22.70 -26.46
C ASP A 28 5.09 -22.18 -26.91
N LYS A 29 4.95 -21.82 -28.18
CA LYS A 29 3.70 -21.29 -28.74
C LYS A 29 2.54 -22.26 -28.53
N GLY A 30 1.41 -21.73 -28.08
CA GLY A 30 0.17 -22.47 -27.90
C GLY A 30 0.04 -23.15 -26.53
N GLN A 31 1.12 -23.27 -25.77
CA GLN A 31 1.09 -23.82 -24.41
C GLN A 31 0.46 -22.83 -23.42
N GLN A 32 -0.15 -23.40 -22.38
CA GLN A 32 -0.79 -22.68 -21.29
C GLN A 32 0.02 -22.85 -20.01
N GLY A 33 -0.03 -21.85 -19.13
CA GLY A 33 0.62 -21.92 -17.83
C GLY A 33 0.15 -20.83 -16.88
N THR A 34 0.52 -20.95 -15.61
CA THR A 34 0.17 -19.98 -14.56
C THR A 34 1.30 -18.97 -14.38
N VAL A 35 0.96 -17.69 -14.16
CA VAL A 35 1.96 -16.65 -13.93
C VAL A 35 2.47 -16.69 -12.48
N ILE A 36 3.71 -17.13 -12.28
CA ILE A 36 4.36 -17.19 -10.97
C ILE A 36 4.80 -15.80 -10.51
N ARG A 37 5.42 -15.03 -11.43
CA ARG A 37 6.00 -13.73 -11.10
C ARG A 37 5.87 -12.75 -12.25
N VAL A 38 5.66 -11.49 -11.89
CA VAL A 38 5.58 -10.37 -12.83
C VAL A 38 6.76 -9.43 -12.57
N PHE A 39 7.50 -9.11 -13.62
CA PHE A 39 8.61 -8.15 -13.62
C PHE A 39 8.18 -6.88 -14.36
N ARG A 40 7.56 -5.94 -13.63
CA ARG A 40 6.96 -4.72 -14.19
C ARG A 40 8.01 -3.77 -14.79
N GLU A 41 9.19 -3.67 -14.17
CA GLU A 41 10.31 -2.84 -14.66
C GLU A 41 10.82 -3.26 -16.03
N LYS A 42 10.69 -4.55 -16.36
CA LYS A 42 11.23 -5.15 -17.59
C LYS A 42 10.14 -5.59 -18.56
N ASN A 43 8.88 -5.25 -18.28
CA ASN A 43 7.71 -5.68 -19.05
C ASN A 43 7.67 -7.21 -19.32
N ARG A 44 8.06 -8.03 -18.34
CA ARG A 44 8.17 -9.50 -18.47
C ARG A 44 7.38 -10.26 -17.41
N VAL A 45 6.99 -11.48 -17.74
CA VAL A 45 6.26 -12.42 -16.87
C VAL A 45 6.97 -13.77 -16.85
N LEU A 46 7.00 -14.39 -15.68
CA LEU A 46 7.48 -15.76 -15.50
C LEU A 46 6.25 -16.68 -15.46
N VAL A 47 6.21 -17.63 -16.39
CA VAL A 47 5.11 -18.58 -16.56
C VAL A 47 5.62 -19.97 -16.20
N GLU A 48 4.84 -20.68 -15.39
CA GLU A 48 5.15 -22.02 -14.89
C GLU A 48 5.35 -23.03 -16.01
N GLY A 49 6.46 -23.78 -15.97
CA GLY A 49 6.81 -24.83 -16.93
C GLY A 49 7.15 -24.33 -18.34
N GLN A 50 7.18 -23.02 -18.58
CA GLN A 50 7.35 -22.45 -19.91
C GLN A 50 8.67 -21.70 -20.07
N ASN A 51 9.13 -21.61 -21.31
CA ASN A 51 10.40 -20.98 -21.70
C ASN A 51 11.58 -21.54 -20.88
N LEU A 52 11.65 -22.87 -20.82
CA LEU A 52 12.68 -23.59 -20.06
C LEU A 52 14.05 -23.48 -20.73
N VAL A 53 15.04 -23.13 -19.93
CA VAL A 53 16.45 -23.08 -20.31
C VAL A 53 17.25 -24.00 -19.40
N VAL A 54 18.17 -24.76 -19.99
CA VAL A 54 19.11 -25.60 -19.25
C VAL A 54 20.18 -24.70 -18.64
N LYS A 55 20.25 -24.67 -17.31
CA LYS A 55 21.31 -24.02 -16.55
C LYS A 55 22.23 -25.07 -15.94
N HIS A 56 23.51 -24.99 -16.27
CA HIS A 56 24.55 -25.79 -15.62
C HIS A 56 24.92 -25.13 -14.30
N MET A 57 24.65 -25.81 -13.19
CA MET A 57 25.04 -25.35 -11.85
C MET A 57 26.40 -25.97 -11.50
N LYS A 58 27.36 -25.11 -11.13
CA LYS A 58 28.66 -25.56 -10.64
C LYS A 58 28.47 -26.32 -9.31
N PRO A 59 29.30 -27.34 -9.04
CA PRO A 59 29.28 -28.02 -7.75
C PRO A 59 29.53 -27.03 -6.60
N GLN A 60 28.84 -27.23 -5.49
CA GLN A 60 29.06 -26.53 -4.21
C GLN A 60 29.23 -27.58 -3.11
N GLU A 61 29.75 -27.18 -1.94
CA GLU A 61 29.91 -28.11 -0.80
C GLU A 61 28.60 -28.85 -0.51
N GLY A 62 28.64 -30.18 -0.58
CA GLY A 62 27.48 -31.05 -0.37
C GLY A 62 26.50 -31.17 -1.54
N ARG A 63 26.73 -30.54 -2.70
CA ARG A 63 25.89 -30.68 -3.91
C ARG A 63 26.71 -30.88 -5.18
N PRO A 64 26.57 -32.04 -5.87
CA PRO A 64 27.26 -32.27 -7.15
C PRO A 64 26.76 -31.30 -8.23
N GLY A 65 27.56 -31.11 -9.28
CA GLY A 65 27.15 -30.30 -10.43
C GLY A 65 25.93 -30.91 -11.14
N GLN A 66 24.89 -30.11 -11.35
CA GLN A 66 23.62 -30.55 -11.93
C GLN A 66 23.22 -29.69 -13.14
N LYS A 67 22.60 -30.33 -14.13
CA LYS A 67 21.83 -29.65 -15.18
C LYS A 67 20.41 -29.41 -14.66
N VAL A 68 20.04 -28.15 -14.44
CA VAL A 68 18.72 -27.76 -13.94
C VAL A 68 17.95 -27.05 -15.04
N LEU A 69 16.70 -27.44 -15.26
CA LEU A 69 15.77 -26.71 -16.12
C LEU A 69 15.17 -25.56 -15.30
N ILE A 70 15.38 -24.33 -15.77
CA ILE A 70 14.86 -23.14 -15.11
C ILE A 70 13.98 -22.38 -16.10
N GLU A 71 12.83 -21.94 -15.61
CA GLU A 71 11.89 -21.09 -16.33
C GLU A 71 12.47 -19.70 -16.54
N MET A 72 12.35 -19.17 -17.76
CA MET A 72 12.84 -17.84 -18.10
C MET A 72 11.70 -16.86 -18.41
N PRO A 73 11.83 -15.56 -18.06
CA PRO A 73 10.74 -14.61 -18.25
C PRO A 73 10.45 -14.31 -19.73
N VAL A 74 9.17 -14.39 -20.09
CA VAL A 74 8.63 -14.05 -21.41
C VAL A 74 8.14 -12.60 -21.41
N HIS A 75 8.24 -11.92 -22.55
CA HIS A 75 7.71 -10.55 -22.68
C HIS A 75 6.18 -10.55 -22.66
N VAL A 76 5.56 -9.57 -22.01
CA VAL A 76 4.09 -9.50 -21.83
C VAL A 76 3.33 -9.52 -23.15
N SER A 77 3.87 -8.89 -24.21
CA SER A 77 3.21 -8.86 -25.53
C SER A 77 3.04 -10.24 -26.17
N ASN A 78 3.83 -11.23 -25.77
CA ASN A 78 3.81 -12.59 -26.31
C ASN A 78 2.84 -13.50 -25.55
N VAL A 79 2.14 -12.95 -24.56
CA VAL A 79 1.30 -13.71 -23.63
C VAL A 79 -0.10 -13.09 -23.59
N ARG A 80 -1.13 -13.95 -23.63
CA ARG A 80 -2.54 -13.54 -23.50
C ARG A 80 -3.17 -14.24 -22.30
N LEU A 81 -4.12 -13.57 -21.65
CA LEU A 81 -4.94 -14.19 -20.61
C LEU A 81 -5.88 -15.20 -21.25
N LEU A 82 -6.18 -16.26 -20.50
CA LEU A 82 -7.25 -17.17 -20.88
C LEU A 82 -8.60 -16.60 -20.48
N HIS A 83 -9.57 -16.77 -21.35
CA HIS A 83 -10.95 -16.42 -21.09
C HIS A 83 -11.49 -17.27 -19.93
N PRO A 84 -12.17 -16.68 -18.92
CA PRO A 84 -12.63 -17.42 -17.75
C PRO A 84 -13.67 -18.49 -18.08
N VAL A 85 -14.52 -18.23 -19.09
CA VAL A 85 -15.56 -19.16 -19.57
C VAL A 85 -15.05 -20.09 -20.68
N THR A 86 -14.62 -19.56 -21.83
CA THR A 86 -14.25 -20.36 -23.01
C THR A 86 -12.87 -20.99 -22.96
N GLY A 87 -11.95 -20.49 -22.12
CA GLY A 87 -10.56 -20.95 -22.10
C GLY A 87 -9.73 -20.54 -23.32
N GLU A 88 -10.27 -19.68 -24.19
CA GLU A 88 -9.56 -19.17 -25.36
C GLU A 88 -8.64 -17.99 -25.01
N PRO A 89 -7.55 -17.74 -25.77
CA PRO A 89 -6.68 -16.60 -25.53
C PRO A 89 -7.41 -15.29 -25.85
N CYS A 90 -7.63 -14.44 -24.85
CA CYS A 90 -8.41 -13.23 -24.99
C CYS A 90 -7.61 -11.94 -24.72
N ALA A 91 -8.02 -10.84 -25.35
CA ALA A 91 -7.54 -9.51 -25.02
C ALA A 91 -8.34 -8.96 -23.84
N VAL A 92 -7.67 -8.28 -22.90
CA VAL A 92 -8.30 -7.75 -21.68
C VAL A 92 -8.11 -6.24 -21.61
N THR A 93 -9.11 -5.53 -21.10
CA THR A 93 -9.10 -4.08 -20.88
C THR A 93 -9.56 -3.76 -19.46
N TRP A 94 -9.14 -2.60 -18.93
CA TRP A 94 -9.62 -2.12 -17.63
C TRP A 94 -10.86 -1.26 -17.84
N LYS A 95 -12.00 -1.66 -17.28
CA LYS A 95 -13.21 -0.84 -17.18
C LYS A 95 -13.27 -0.20 -15.78
N ALA A 96 -13.61 1.08 -15.73
CA ALA A 96 -13.81 1.80 -14.48
C ALA A 96 -15.30 1.82 -14.15
N THR A 97 -15.67 1.16 -13.05
CA THR A 97 -17.04 1.06 -12.55
C THR A 97 -17.15 1.94 -11.30
N ARG A 98 -18.20 2.76 -11.21
CA ARG A 98 -18.49 3.56 -10.01
C ARG A 98 -19.48 2.79 -9.15
N GLU A 99 -19.06 2.44 -7.95
CA GLU A 99 -19.89 1.72 -6.98
C GLU A 99 -20.12 2.59 -5.74
N PRO A 100 -21.34 2.59 -5.17
CA PRO A 100 -21.59 3.27 -3.90
C PRO A 100 -20.82 2.57 -2.77
N ILE A 101 -20.23 3.35 -1.87
CA ILE A 101 -19.56 2.82 -0.67
C ILE A 101 -20.62 2.53 0.40
N PRO A 102 -20.80 1.27 0.84
CA PRO A 102 -21.78 0.96 1.87
C PRO A 102 -21.44 1.69 3.18
N GLY A 103 -22.42 2.38 3.76
CA GLY A 103 -22.29 3.05 5.06
C GLY A 103 -21.45 4.34 5.07
N ALA A 104 -20.93 4.79 3.92
CA ALA A 104 -20.23 6.06 3.81
C ALA A 104 -21.11 7.10 3.10
N VAL A 105 -21.65 8.01 3.88
CA VAL A 105 -22.30 9.22 3.40
C VAL A 105 -21.38 10.43 3.62
N ASP A 106 -21.47 11.43 2.76
CA ASP A 106 -20.85 12.74 2.99
C ASP A 106 -21.50 13.47 4.18
N ALA A 107 -20.87 14.55 4.67
CA ALA A 107 -21.45 15.40 5.71
C ALA A 107 -22.82 15.94 5.31
N GLU A 108 -23.03 16.17 4.02
CA GLU A 108 -24.28 16.59 3.39
C GLU A 108 -25.23 15.40 3.09
N ARG A 109 -24.95 14.22 3.62
CA ARG A 109 -25.68 12.95 3.35
C ARG A 109 -25.65 12.46 1.90
N ASN A 110 -24.78 13.01 1.05
CA ASN A 110 -24.60 12.49 -0.31
C ASN A 110 -23.98 11.09 -0.29
N GLN A 111 -24.44 10.23 -1.21
CA GLN A 111 -23.90 8.87 -1.35
C GLN A 111 -22.48 8.95 -1.92
N LYS A 112 -21.49 8.50 -1.14
CA LYS A 112 -20.11 8.42 -1.64
C LYS A 112 -19.95 7.28 -2.62
N PHE A 113 -19.28 7.54 -3.73
CA PHE A 113 -18.92 6.55 -4.73
C PHE A 113 -17.41 6.24 -4.69
N ARG A 114 -17.06 4.97 -4.81
CA ARG A 114 -15.70 4.50 -5.07
C ARG A 114 -15.59 4.13 -6.54
N THR A 115 -14.50 4.56 -7.17
CA THR A 115 -14.15 4.04 -8.51
C THR A 115 -13.41 2.71 -8.35
N VAL A 116 -14.04 1.62 -8.76
CA VAL A 116 -13.43 0.30 -8.87
C VAL A 116 -12.96 0.10 -10.31
N ARG A 117 -11.84 -0.59 -10.48
CA ARG A 117 -11.36 -1.00 -11.80
C ARG A 117 -11.38 -2.50 -11.90
N GLU A 118 -12.06 -2.95 -12.93
CA GLU A 118 -12.30 -4.35 -13.23
C GLU A 118 -11.67 -4.69 -14.58
N ARG A 119 -11.23 -5.93 -14.71
CA ARG A 119 -10.67 -6.44 -15.96
C ARG A 119 -11.81 -7.07 -16.73
N ILE A 120 -12.08 -6.57 -17.92
CA ILE A 120 -13.08 -7.14 -18.82
C ILE A 120 -12.40 -7.71 -20.06
N VAL A 121 -12.99 -8.74 -20.64
CA VAL A 121 -12.60 -9.22 -21.96
C VAL A 121 -12.96 -8.13 -23.00
N ALA A 122 -12.02 -7.81 -23.89
CA ALA A 122 -12.19 -6.73 -24.86
C ALA A 122 -13.12 -7.11 -26.01
N SER A 123 -13.14 -8.39 -26.38
CA SER A 123 -14.23 -8.98 -27.16
C SER A 123 -15.37 -9.26 -26.20
N GLY A 124 -16.39 -8.41 -26.15
CA GLY A 124 -17.63 -8.75 -25.47
C GLY A 124 -18.26 -10.00 -26.07
N ASP A 125 -19.19 -10.64 -25.37
CA ASP A 125 -19.94 -11.75 -25.93
C ASP A 125 -20.81 -11.30 -27.11
N ARG A 126 -21.28 -12.26 -27.93
CA ARG A 126 -22.29 -11.99 -28.98
C ARG A 126 -23.59 -11.39 -28.41
N THR A 127 -23.82 -11.55 -27.12
CA THR A 127 -24.95 -11.01 -26.35
C THR A 127 -24.74 -9.56 -25.88
N GLY A 128 -23.54 -9.00 -26.03
CA GLY A 128 -23.22 -7.62 -25.64
C GLY A 128 -22.94 -7.41 -24.14
N GLU A 129 -22.87 -8.49 -23.35
CA GLU A 129 -22.50 -8.41 -21.93
C GLU A 129 -20.98 -8.40 -21.74
N ASP A 130 -20.51 -7.66 -20.73
CA ASP A 130 -19.10 -7.55 -20.37
C ASP A 130 -18.68 -8.73 -19.50
N ILE A 131 -17.75 -9.54 -19.99
CA ILE A 131 -17.22 -10.68 -19.25
C ILE A 131 -16.13 -10.22 -18.29
N LEU A 132 -16.41 -10.34 -17.00
CA LEU A 132 -15.46 -10.02 -15.92
C LEU A 132 -14.37 -11.11 -15.81
N VAL A 133 -13.11 -10.69 -15.87
CA VAL A 133 -11.95 -11.51 -15.50
C VAL A 133 -11.64 -11.26 -14.02
N PRO A 134 -11.94 -12.21 -13.12
CA PRO A 134 -11.75 -12.02 -11.69
C PRO A 134 -10.26 -11.80 -11.36
N ARG A 135 -10.01 -11.18 -10.20
CA ARG A 135 -8.65 -11.11 -9.66
C ARG A 135 -8.26 -12.48 -9.09
N PRO A 136 -7.04 -12.98 -9.36
CA PRO A 136 -6.61 -14.29 -8.88
C PRO A 136 -6.46 -14.28 -7.35
N ALA A 137 -6.88 -15.36 -6.70
CA ALA A 137 -6.92 -15.48 -5.24
C ALA A 137 -5.55 -15.25 -4.56
N GLY A 138 -4.47 -15.73 -5.17
CA GLY A 138 -3.10 -15.65 -4.62
C GLY A 138 -2.38 -14.30 -4.80
N LEU A 139 -3.07 -13.27 -5.30
CA LEU A 139 -2.45 -11.95 -5.49
C LEU A 139 -2.25 -11.20 -4.16
N ALA A 140 -3.16 -11.39 -3.21
CA ALA A 140 -3.09 -10.76 -1.89
C ALA A 140 -2.06 -11.43 -0.97
N ASP A 141 -1.69 -12.67 -1.28
CA ASP A 141 -0.79 -13.46 -0.47
C ASP A 141 0.62 -12.86 -0.46
N ARG A 142 1.12 -12.66 0.76
CA ARG A 142 2.48 -12.18 0.98
C ARG A 142 3.44 -13.36 0.86
N LYS A 143 4.60 -13.12 0.24
CA LYS A 143 5.69 -14.11 0.20
C LYS A 143 6.13 -14.53 1.61
N LYS A 144 6.05 -13.61 2.58
CA LYS A 144 6.24 -13.89 4.00
C LYS A 144 4.93 -13.54 4.71
N PRO A 145 4.16 -14.53 5.23
CA PRO A 145 2.96 -14.22 5.99
C PRO A 145 3.33 -13.40 7.22
N LYS A 146 2.43 -12.50 7.64
CA LYS A 146 2.59 -11.83 8.92
C LYS A 146 2.36 -12.88 10.02
N PRO A 147 3.21 -12.95 11.05
CA PRO A 147 2.89 -13.77 12.21
C PRO A 147 1.58 -13.28 12.84
N THR A 148 0.69 -14.19 13.20
CA THR A 148 -0.56 -13.87 13.90
C THR A 148 -0.31 -13.65 15.39
N THR A 149 0.71 -14.31 15.94
CA THR A 149 1.13 -14.16 17.34
C THR A 149 1.92 -12.87 17.51
N ALA A 150 1.56 -12.09 18.53
CA ALA A 150 2.34 -10.92 18.95
C ALA A 150 3.74 -11.38 19.40
N GLY A 151 4.78 -10.70 18.93
CA GLY A 151 6.14 -10.90 19.43
C GLY A 151 6.33 -10.27 20.80
N LEU A 152 7.46 -10.55 21.44
CA LEU A 152 7.81 -10.01 22.77
C LEU A 152 7.79 -8.47 22.83
N LYS A 153 8.10 -7.80 21.72
CA LYS A 153 8.15 -6.33 21.61
C LYS A 153 6.86 -5.72 21.07
N ASP A 154 5.85 -6.52 20.75
CA ASP A 154 4.60 -6.03 20.19
C ASP A 154 3.63 -5.67 21.32
N THR A 155 3.05 -4.47 21.25
CA THR A 155 2.05 -4.03 22.23
C THR A 155 0.81 -4.93 22.15
N PRO A 156 0.27 -5.43 23.28
CA PRO A 156 -0.96 -6.22 23.25
C PRO A 156 -2.12 -5.38 22.71
N ARG A 157 -3.01 -6.05 21.98
CA ARG A 157 -4.16 -5.40 21.30
C ARG A 157 -5.08 -4.67 22.27
N GLU A 158 -5.19 -5.16 23.50
CA GLU A 158 -6.01 -4.57 24.57
C GLU A 158 -5.49 -3.18 24.94
N ALA A 159 -4.19 -3.05 25.23
CA ALA A 159 -3.57 -1.77 25.56
C ALA A 159 -3.67 -0.74 24.42
N VAL A 160 -3.63 -1.18 23.15
CA VAL A 160 -3.79 -0.27 21.98
C VAL A 160 -5.24 0.22 21.84
N ARG A 161 -6.21 -0.58 22.26
CA ARG A 161 -7.64 -0.28 22.13
C ARG A 161 -8.23 0.41 23.34
N GLU A 162 -7.51 0.41 24.45
CA GLU A 162 -7.84 1.16 25.64
C GLU A 162 -7.99 2.65 25.28
N ARG A 163 -9.14 3.23 25.63
CA ARG A 163 -9.37 4.66 25.44
C ARG A 163 -8.64 5.40 26.54
N THR A 164 -7.43 5.86 26.24
CA THR A 164 -6.59 6.59 27.19
C THR A 164 -6.93 8.07 27.28
N PHE A 165 -7.81 8.61 26.42
CA PHE A 165 -8.14 10.03 26.38
C PHE A 165 -9.62 10.26 26.07
N ASP A 166 -10.31 10.86 27.04
CA ASP A 166 -11.66 11.38 26.88
C ASP A 166 -11.65 12.92 26.93
N PRO A 167 -12.01 13.61 25.83
CA PRO A 167 -11.91 15.07 25.74
C PRO A 167 -12.89 15.83 26.65
N SER A 168 -13.97 15.18 27.09
CA SER A 168 -15.02 15.78 27.92
C SER A 168 -14.79 15.61 29.43
N SER A 169 -14.20 14.49 29.84
CA SER A 169 -13.94 14.20 31.26
C SER A 169 -12.52 14.58 31.69
N GLY A 170 -11.61 14.87 30.75
CA GLY A 170 -10.21 15.18 31.07
C GLY A 170 -9.44 14.01 31.67
N ILE A 171 -10.05 12.82 31.74
CA ILE A 171 -9.43 11.58 32.22
C ILE A 171 -8.63 11.04 31.05
N GLY A 172 -7.44 11.62 30.90
CA GLY A 172 -6.50 11.35 29.82
C GLY A 172 -5.17 10.77 30.29
N GLY A 173 -5.07 10.37 31.57
CA GLY A 173 -3.79 10.01 32.22
C GLY A 173 -2.77 11.17 32.29
N LEU A 174 -3.07 12.32 31.70
CA LEU A 174 -2.28 13.53 31.79
C LEU A 174 -2.71 14.29 33.06
N PRO A 175 -1.75 14.71 33.89
CA PRO A 175 -2.07 15.54 35.05
C PRO A 175 -2.65 16.90 34.57
N PRO A 176 -3.29 17.66 35.47
CA PRO A 176 -3.74 19.02 35.17
C PRO A 176 -2.65 19.83 34.45
N LEU A 177 -3.04 20.73 33.55
CA LEU A 177 -2.11 21.49 32.71
C LEU A 177 -0.96 22.11 33.51
N GLU A 178 -1.23 22.66 34.69
CA GLU A 178 -0.21 23.26 35.55
C GLU A 178 0.86 22.27 36.00
N GLU A 179 0.44 21.08 36.48
CA GLU A 179 1.36 20.01 36.88
C GLU A 179 2.16 19.46 35.70
N LEU A 180 1.57 19.46 34.49
CA LEU A 180 2.28 19.06 33.28
C LEU A 180 3.33 20.11 32.89
N LEU A 181 2.98 21.40 32.95
CA LEU A 181 3.90 22.51 32.68
C LEU A 181 5.06 22.53 33.68
N ASP A 182 4.80 22.18 34.94
CA ASP A 182 5.82 21.99 35.98
C ASP A 182 6.73 20.79 35.67
N LYS A 183 6.16 19.63 35.33
CA LYS A 183 6.94 18.44 34.94
C LYS A 183 7.78 18.65 33.69
N LEU A 184 7.28 19.43 32.74
CA LEU A 184 8.01 19.84 31.53
C LEU A 184 9.02 20.97 31.79
N ASN A 185 9.11 21.46 33.03
CA ASN A 185 10.02 22.52 33.44
C ASN A 185 9.87 23.80 32.59
N ILE A 186 8.64 24.09 32.15
CA ILE A 186 8.33 25.29 31.36
C ILE A 186 8.32 26.48 32.32
N ARG A 187 9.12 27.51 32.03
CA ARG A 187 9.27 28.65 32.93
C ARG A 187 7.94 29.40 33.06
N PRO A 188 7.57 29.90 34.25
CA PRO A 188 6.27 30.55 34.51
C PRO A 188 5.94 31.72 33.56
N HIS A 189 6.94 32.53 33.18
CA HIS A 189 6.75 33.65 32.26
C HIS A 189 6.47 33.24 30.80
N LEU A 190 6.70 31.98 30.45
CA LEU A 190 6.31 31.39 29.16
C LEU A 190 4.93 30.71 29.23
N ARG A 191 4.32 30.61 30.42
CA ARG A 191 3.00 30.00 30.65
C ARG A 191 1.86 30.99 30.47
N GLU A 192 2.09 32.24 30.84
CA GLU A 192 1.11 33.31 30.72
C GLU A 192 0.94 33.70 29.24
N GLY A 193 -0.31 33.77 28.78
CA GLY A 193 -0.61 34.41 27.51
C GLY A 193 -0.02 35.83 27.53
N THR A 194 0.55 36.26 26.41
CA THR A 194 1.28 37.54 26.30
C THR A 194 0.58 38.72 26.98
N ALA A 195 -0.76 38.77 26.96
CA ALA A 195 -1.56 39.79 27.64
C ALA A 195 -1.42 39.80 29.18
N GLN A 196 -1.44 38.64 29.85
CA GLN A 196 -1.35 38.57 31.31
C GLN A 196 0.07 38.92 31.81
N TYR A 197 1.08 38.48 31.08
CA TYR A 197 2.48 38.84 31.34
C TYR A 197 2.70 40.36 31.20
N LEU A 198 2.20 40.96 30.13
CA LEU A 198 2.29 42.40 29.88
C LEU A 198 1.60 43.22 30.97
N VAL A 199 0.39 42.82 31.39
CA VAL A 199 -0.33 43.49 32.49
C VAL A 199 0.46 43.40 33.81
N ARG A 200 1.07 42.25 34.12
CA ARG A 200 1.90 42.11 35.32
C ARG A 200 3.19 42.94 35.26
N GLU A 201 3.85 42.99 34.09
CA GLU A 201 5.00 43.87 33.84
C GLU A 201 4.64 45.34 34.06
N GLU A 202 3.49 45.78 33.54
CA GLU A 202 3.00 47.15 33.71
C GLU A 202 2.71 47.48 35.18
N GLN A 203 2.06 46.57 35.91
CA GLN A 203 1.81 46.73 37.34
C GLN A 203 3.11 46.78 38.16
N ARG A 204 4.11 45.93 37.87
CA ARG A 204 5.44 45.98 38.51
C ARG A 204 6.13 47.31 38.25
N ARG A 205 6.15 47.79 37.00
CA ARG A 205 6.73 49.08 36.62
C ARG A 205 6.01 50.23 37.31
N GLY A 206 4.69 50.17 37.45
CA GLY A 206 3.88 51.14 38.18
C GLY A 206 4.25 51.23 39.66
N GLN A 207 4.30 50.08 40.35
CA GLN A 207 4.68 50.00 41.76
C GLN A 207 6.12 50.44 42.01
N GLU A 208 7.06 50.15 41.10
CA GLU A 208 8.45 50.61 41.22
C GLU A 208 8.57 52.13 41.07
N ARG A 209 7.80 52.73 40.14
CA ARG A 209 7.71 54.19 40.01
C ARG A 209 7.15 54.84 41.28
N GLU A 210 6.15 54.24 41.88
CA GLU A 210 5.53 54.72 43.12
C GLU A 210 6.50 54.62 44.32
N ARG A 211 7.20 53.48 44.46
CA ARG A 211 8.25 53.32 45.49
C ARG A 211 9.37 54.35 45.37
N ARG A 212 9.83 54.66 44.15
CA ARG A 212 10.82 55.72 43.89
C ARG A 212 10.31 57.13 44.21
N ARG A 213 8.99 57.32 44.19
CA ARG A 213 8.33 58.59 44.51
C ARG A 213 8.19 58.79 46.02
N VAL A 214 7.96 57.71 46.76
CA VAL A 214 7.85 57.71 48.23
C VAL A 214 9.23 57.76 48.91
N SER A 215 10.29 57.33 48.23
CA SER A 215 11.68 57.39 48.74
C SER A 215 12.42 58.69 48.44
N ARG A 216 11.73 59.71 47.90
CA ARG A 216 12.24 61.07 47.65
C ARG A 216 11.51 62.04 48.55
#